data_AF-A0A832RR31-F1
#
_entry.id   AF-A0A832RR31-F1
#
_cell.length_a   1.000
_cell.length_b   1.000
_cell.length_c   1.000
_cell.angle_alpha   90.00
_cell.angle_beta   90.00
_cell.angle_gamma   90.00
#
_symmetry.space_group_name_H-M   'P 1'
#
loop_
_entity.id
_entity.type
_entity.pdbx_description
1 polymer ?
#
loop_
_entity_poly.entity_id
_entity_poly.type
_entity_poly.pdbx_seq_one_letter_code
_entity_poly.pdbx_strand_id
1 'polypeptide(L)' 'VGVTAHYVTEELDQGPIIFQDSFNVDSSDTLDTIKKKGQKLEAATLLKAVKMHLEGKLEVSWRKVYTK' A
#
# COMPACT_ATOMS: atom_id res chain seq x y z
N VAL A 1 1.22 12.13 -3.73
CA VAL A 1 1.33 11.41 -2.42
C VAL A 1 1.16 9.92 -2.68
N GLY A 2 1.92 9.07 -1.99
CA GLY A 2 1.90 7.62 -2.20
C GLY A 2 1.52 6.85 -0.93
N VAL A 3 1.11 5.60 -1.13
CA VAL A 3 0.83 4.64 -0.06
C VAL A 3 1.50 3.32 -0.38
N THR A 4 2.00 2.63 0.65
CA THR A 4 2.58 1.29 0.55
C THR A 4 1.90 0.35 1.53
N ALA A 5 1.50 -0.83 1.07
CA ALA A 5 1.08 -1.95 1.92
C ALA A 5 2.19 -3.01 1.92
N HIS A 6 2.62 -3.44 3.10
CA HIS A 6 3.70 -4.42 3.28
C HIS A 6 3.38 -5.38 4.43
N TYR A 7 4.04 -6.53 4.45
CA TYR A 7 4.01 -7.41 5.63
C TYR A 7 4.80 -6.78 6.78
N VAL A 8 4.42 -7.09 8.02
CA VAL A 8 5.12 -6.59 9.21
C VAL A 8 6.41 -7.39 9.45
N THR A 9 7.48 -6.70 9.81
CA THR A 9 8.75 -7.27 10.29
C THR A 9 9.20 -6.52 11.55
N GLU A 10 10.32 -6.90 12.16
CA GLU A 10 10.91 -6.19 13.31
C GLU A 10 11.45 -4.80 12.92
N GLU A 11 11.73 -4.58 11.63
CA GLU A 11 12.17 -3.28 11.11
C GLU A 11 10.93 -2.42 10.80
N LEU A 12 10.76 -1.32 11.54
CA LEU A 12 9.63 -0.41 11.42
C LEU A 12 9.45 0.06 9.96
N ASP A 13 8.30 -0.26 9.38
CA ASP A 13 7.87 0.11 8.02
C ASP A 13 8.81 -0.37 6.88
N GLN A 14 9.59 -1.44 7.11
CA GLN A 14 10.57 -1.97 6.15
C GLN A 14 10.33 -3.43 5.72
N GLY A 15 9.09 -3.90 5.85
CA GLY A 15 8.74 -5.24 5.44
C GLY A 15 8.54 -5.41 3.92
N PRO A 16 8.41 -6.66 3.45
CA PRO A 16 8.19 -6.95 2.03
C PRO A 16 6.95 -6.26 1.47
N ILE A 17 7.14 -5.44 0.43
CA ILE A 17 6.08 -4.65 -0.22
C ILE A 17 5.13 -5.56 -1.00
N ILE A 18 3.83 -5.42 -0.76
CA ILE A 18 2.76 -6.12 -1.46
C ILE A 18 2.20 -5.24 -2.59
N PHE A 19 1.82 -4.01 -2.26
CA PHE A 19 1.27 -3.04 -3.21
C PHE A 19 1.71 -1.62 -2.91
N GLN A 20 1.84 -0.84 -3.97
CA GLN A 20 2.06 0.60 -3.92
C GLN A 20 1.08 1.28 -4.86
N ASP A 21 0.57 2.43 -4.45
CA ASP A 21 -0.32 3.25 -5.25
C ASP A 21 -0.05 4.73 -4.95
N SER A 22 -0.48 5.62 -5.83
CA SER A 22 -0.26 7.05 -5.65
C SER A 22 -1.34 7.91 -6.29
N PHE A 23 -1.44 9.15 -5.84
CA PHE A 23 -2.30 10.16 -6.45
C PHE A 23 -1.56 11.48 -6.65
N ASN A 24 -1.95 12.19 -7.70
CA ASN A 24 -1.47 13.53 -8.02
C ASN A 24 -2.08 14.57 -7.06
N VAL A 25 -1.24 15.50 -6.64
CA VAL A 25 -1.64 16.66 -5.84
C VAL A 25 -1.63 17.87 -6.77
N ASP A 26 -2.73 18.61 -6.77
CA ASP A 26 -2.88 19.82 -7.57
C ASP A 26 -2.59 21.06 -6.74
N SER A 27 -2.29 22.19 -7.37
CA SER A 27 -2.01 23.45 -6.67
C SER A 27 -3.19 24.00 -5.86
N SER A 28 -4.42 23.55 -6.17
CA SER A 28 -5.65 23.89 -5.46
C SER A 28 -5.98 22.95 -4.29
N ASP A 29 -5.25 21.85 -4.13
CA ASP A 29 -5.47 20.92 -3.03
C ASP A 29 -5.12 21.58 -1.68
N THR A 30 -6.04 21.47 -0.72
CA THR A 30 -5.76 21.85 0.67
C THR A 30 -5.22 20.66 1.44
N LEU A 31 -4.62 20.90 2.62
CA LEU A 31 -4.18 19.80 3.48
C LEU A 31 -5.31 18.81 3.81
N ASP A 32 -6.54 19.30 3.98
CA ASP A 32 -7.70 18.44 4.25
C ASP A 32 -8.09 17.58 3.04
N THR A 33 -8.03 18.14 1.82
CA THR A 33 -8.31 17.35 0.61
C THR A 33 -7.23 16.29 0.39
N ILE A 34 -5.96 16.62 0.63
CA ILE A 34 -4.85 15.66 0.54
C ILE A 34 -5.02 14.53 1.56
N LYS A 35 -5.37 14.84 2.82
CA LYS A 35 -5.62 13.82 3.85
C LYS A 35 -6.76 12.88 3.45
N LYS A 36 -7.88 13.42 2.97
CA LYS A 36 -9.02 12.61 2.49
C LYS A 36 -8.66 11.73 1.30
N LYS A 37 -7.92 12.27 0.32
CA LYS A 37 -7.39 11.51 -0.83
C LYS A 37 -6.45 10.39 -0.36
N GLY A 38 -5.57 10.70 0.60
CA GLY A 38 -4.65 9.74 1.25
C GLY A 38 -5.38 8.59 1.93
N GLN A 39 -6.28 8.87 2.86
CA GLN A 39 -7.04 7.83 3.59
C GLN A 39 -7.84 6.93 2.66
N LYS A 40 -8.45 7.49 1.61
CA LYS A 40 -9.17 6.70 0.60
C LYS A 40 -8.22 5.78 -0.15
N LEU A 41 -7.04 6.27 -0.53
CA LEU A 41 -6.03 5.47 -1.21
C LEU A 41 -5.45 4.39 -0.29
N GLU A 42 -5.24 4.70 1.00
CA GLU A 42 -4.79 3.74 2.02
C GLU A 42 -5.73 2.55 2.14
N ALA A 43 -7.03 2.83 2.31
CA ALA A 43 -8.05 1.79 2.39
C ALA A 43 -8.09 0.92 1.12
N ALA A 44 -8.01 1.54 -0.07
CA ALA A 44 -8.05 0.82 -1.34
C ALA A 44 -6.80 -0.05 -1.57
N THR A 45 -5.61 0.48 -1.29
CA THR A 45 -4.33 -0.24 -1.45
C THR A 45 -4.24 -1.42 -0.47
N LEU A 46 -4.65 -1.21 0.79
CA LEU A 46 -4.69 -2.27 1.78
C LEU A 46 -5.69 -3.37 1.41
N LEU A 47 -6.88 -3.01 0.94
CA LEU A 47 -7.89 -3.97 0.52
C LEU A 47 -7.40 -4.86 -0.64
N LYS A 48 -6.70 -4.29 -1.62
CA LYS A 48 -6.07 -5.06 -2.71
C LYS A 48 -5.05 -6.06 -2.16
N ALA A 49 -4.18 -5.63 -1.24
CA ALA A 49 -3.16 -6.47 -0.61
C ALA A 49 -3.77 -7.65 0.15
N VAL A 50 -4.75 -7.38 1.01
CA VAL A 50 -5.46 -8.40 1.80
C VAL A 50 -6.18 -9.39 0.88
N LYS A 51 -6.85 -8.91 -0.17
CA LYS A 51 -7.55 -9.79 -1.12
C LYS A 51 -6.58 -10.76 -1.82
N MET A 52 -5.45 -10.27 -2.34
CA MET A 52 -4.45 -11.14 -2.97
C MET A 52 -3.83 -12.14 -2.01
N HIS A 53 -3.61 -11.74 -0.75
CA HIS A 53 -3.14 -12.63 0.30
C HIS A 53 -4.14 -13.76 0.58
N LEU A 54 -5.42 -13.43 0.79
CA LEU A 54 -6.48 -14.39 1.08
C LEU A 54 -6.78 -15.33 -0.10
N GLU A 55 -6.60 -14.86 -1.33
CA GLU A 55 -6.69 -15.69 -2.54
C GLU A 55 -5.47 -16.59 -2.75
N GLY A 56 -4.47 -16.55 -1.86
CA GLY A 56 -3.27 -17.38 -1.93
C GLY A 56 -2.34 -17.04 -3.10
N LYS A 57 -2.49 -15.85 -3.68
CA LYS A 57 -1.77 -15.40 -4.89
C LYS A 57 -0.40 -14.79 -4.63
N LEU A 58 0.03 -14.72 -3.37
CA LEU A 58 1.28 -14.09 -2.98
C LEU A 58 2.24 -15.12 -2.39
N GLU A 59 3.52 -14.96 -2.69
CA GLU A 59 4.63 -15.69 -2.09
C GLU A 59 5.69 -14.71 -1.63
N VAL A 60 6.27 -14.93 -0.45
CA VAL A 60 7.34 -14.09 0.08
C VAL A 60 8.67 -14.84 -0.04
N SER A 61 9.64 -14.24 -0.72
CA SER A 61 10.99 -14.79 -0.85
C SER A 61 12.02 -13.66 -0.91
N TRP A 62 13.18 -13.84 -0.27
CA TRP A 62 14.26 -12.84 -0.25
C TRP A 62 13.80 -11.41 0.07
N ARG A 63 12.91 -11.27 1.07
CA ARG A 63 12.28 -9.99 1.48
C ARG A 63 11.44 -9.28 0.40
N LYS A 64 11.01 -10.00 -0.63
CA LYS A 64 10.13 -9.49 -1.70
C LYS A 64 8.87 -10.33 -1.80
N VAL A 65 7.80 -9.72 -2.29
CA VAL A 65 6.55 -10.40 -2.59
C VAL A 65 6.49 -10.69 -4.08
N TYR A 66 6.20 -11.93 -4.44
CA TYR A 66 5.99 -12.41 -5.79
C TYR A 66 4.51 -12.77 -5.96
N THR A 67 3.93 -12.39 -7.09
CA THR A 67 2.62 -12.87 -7.50
C THR A 67 2.78 -14.24 -8.15
N LYS A 68 1.99 -15.22 -7.70
CA LYS A 68 1.93 -16.55 -8.33
C LYS A 68 1.26 -16.50 -9.70
#